data_AF-A0A839P729-F1
#
_entry.id   AF-A0A839P729-F1
#
_cell.length_a   1.000
_cell.length_b   1.000
_cell.length_c   1.000
_cell.angle_alpha   90.00
_cell.angle_beta   90.00
_cell.angle_gamma   90.00
#
_symmetry.space_group_name_H-M   'P 1'
#
loop_
_entity.id
_entity.type
_entity.pdbx_description
1 polymer ?
#
loop_
_entity_poly.entity_id
_entity_poly.type
_entity_poly.pdbx_seq_one_letter_code
_entity_poly.pdbx_strand_id
1 'polypeptide(L)' 'MTLSEANRARHPGTRAWIGRRLRDVIVLAAGAVLALPLILPFG' A
#
# COMPACT_ATOMS: atom_id res chain seq x y z
N MET A 1 9.62 30.91 0.02
CA MET A 1 9.52 29.57 -0.61
C MET A 1 8.77 28.66 0.35
N THR A 2 7.55 28.27 0.00
CA THR A 2 6.65 27.59 0.95
C THR A 2 7.06 26.12 1.12
N LEU A 3 7.01 25.61 2.35
CA LEU A 3 7.37 24.23 2.71
C LEU A 3 6.58 23.19 1.87
N SER A 4 5.39 23.58 1.41
CA SER A 4 4.50 22.82 0.54
C SER A 4 5.03 22.61 -0.89
N GLU A 5 5.75 23.57 -1.48
CA GLU A 5 6.36 23.43 -2.81
C GLU A 5 7.61 22.55 -2.77
N ALA A 6 8.42 22.65 -1.71
CA ALA A 6 9.59 21.81 -1.52
C ALA A 6 9.20 20.31 -1.36
N ASN A 7 8.06 20.05 -0.71
CA ASN A 7 7.52 18.69 -0.58
C ASN A 7 6.95 18.17 -1.92
N ARG A 8 6.37 19.06 -2.74
CA ARG A 8 5.80 18.71 -4.06
C ARG A 8 6.89 18.40 -5.09
N ALA A 9 8.04 19.07 -5.02
CA ALA A 9 9.18 18.85 -5.93
C ALA A 9 9.97 17.56 -5.64
N ARG A 10 9.91 17.02 -4.40
CA ARG A 10 10.66 15.80 -4.00
C ARG A 10 9.93 14.48 -4.28
N HIS A 11 8.62 14.50 -4.54
CA HIS A 11 7.79 13.29 -4.50
C HIS A 11 7.04 12.85 -5.78
N PRO A 12 7.42 13.23 -7.02
CA PRO A 12 6.78 12.61 -8.19
C PRO A 12 7.07 11.10 -8.26
N GLY A 13 8.31 10.68 -7.94
CA GLY A 13 8.69 9.25 -7.90
C GLY A 13 8.13 8.50 -6.70
N THR A 14 8.06 9.14 -5.53
CA THR A 14 7.60 8.49 -4.30
C THR A 14 6.11 8.23 -4.29
N ARG A 15 5.26 9.10 -4.85
CA ARG A 15 3.82 8.81 -4.98
C ARG A 15 3.58 7.62 -5.91
N ALA A 16 4.32 7.51 -7.01
CA ALA A 16 4.25 6.36 -7.92
C ALA A 16 4.80 5.07 -7.27
N TRP A 17 5.77 5.20 -6.36
CA TRP A 17 6.30 4.08 -5.58
C TRP A 17 5.32 3.64 -4.48
N ILE A 18 4.72 4.59 -3.74
CA ILE A 18 3.68 4.34 -2.73
C ILE A 18 2.44 3.72 -3.37
N GLY A 19 1.97 4.22 -4.52
CA GLY A 19 0.82 3.67 -5.21
C GLY A 19 1.03 2.20 -5.62
N ARG A 20 2.24 1.87 -6.10
CA ARG A 20 2.62 0.48 -6.42
C ARG A 20 2.68 -0.39 -5.15
N ARG A 21 3.32 0.11 -4.08
CA ARG A 21 3.44 -0.59 -2.80
C ARG A 21 2.07 -0.84 -2.15
N LEU A 22 1.18 0.15 -2.24
CA LEU A 22 -0.17 0.07 -1.68
C LEU A 22 -0.99 -1.01 -2.38
N ARG A 23 -0.94 -1.05 -3.72
CA ARG A 23 -1.62 -2.11 -4.48
C ARG A 23 -1.08 -3.49 -4.14
N ASP A 24 0.25 -3.61 -4.03
CA ASP A 24 0.91 -4.86 -3.65
C ASP A 24 0.46 -5.34 -2.26
N VAL A 25 0.47 -4.45 -1.27
CA VAL A 25 0.00 -4.73 0.09
C VAL A 25 -1.49 -5.08 0.12
N ILE A 26 -2.33 -4.39 -0.66
CA ILE A 26 -3.77 -4.70 -0.75
C ILE A 26 -3.97 -6.10 -1.32
N VAL A 27 -3.25 -6.47 -2.38
CA VAL A 27 -3.36 -7.82 -2.99
C VAL A 27 -2.89 -8.89 -2.00
N LEU A 28 -1.77 -8.65 -1.30
CA LEU A 28 -1.26 -9.55 -0.26
C LEU A 28 -2.25 -9.72 0.89
N ALA A 29 -2.81 -8.61 1.39
CA ALA A 29 -3.80 -8.62 2.45
C ALA A 29 -5.10 -9.32 2.02
N ALA A 30 -5.57 -9.07 0.79
CA ALA A 30 -6.74 -9.74 0.24
C ALA A 30 -6.52 -11.25 0.13
N GLY A 31 -5.37 -11.69 -0.38
CA GLY A 31 -5.00 -13.11 -0.43
C GLY A 31 -4.91 -13.74 0.96
N ALA A 32 -4.32 -13.01 1.93
CA ALA A 32 -4.23 -13.47 3.31
C ALA A 32 -5.61 -13.60 3.97
N VAL A 33 -6.52 -12.65 3.74
CA VAL A 33 -7.91 -12.71 4.23
C VAL A 33 -8.67 -13.85 3.56
N LEU A 34 -8.44 -14.10 2.27
CA LEU A 34 -9.06 -15.22 1.55
C LEU A 34 -8.54 -16.58 2.05
N ALA A 35 -7.27 -16.65 2.43
CA ALA A 35 -6.63 -17.84 3.00
C ALA A 35 -6.91 -17.99 4.50
N LEU A 36 -7.27 -16.92 5.19
CA LEU A 36 -7.59 -16.90 6.62
C LEU A 36 -8.61 -17.99 7.04
N PRO A 37 -9.76 -18.15 6.36
CA PRO A 37 -10.71 -19.22 6.68
C PRO A 37 -10.18 -20.63 6.39
N LEU A 38 -9.16 -20.77 5.54
CA LEU A 38 -8.50 -22.06 5.30
C LEU A 38 -7.55 -22.43 6.46
N ILE A 39 -6.95 -21.42 7.09
CA ILE A 39 -5.99 -21.57 8.21
C ILE A 39 -6.72 -21.65 9.55
N LEU A 40 -7.83 -20.95 9.72
CA LEU A 40 -8.75 -21.08 10.85
C LEU A 40 -10.02 -21.78 10.40
N PRO A 41 -10.02 -23.13 10.35
CA PRO A 41 -11.16 -23.89 9.86
C PRO A 41 -12.40 -23.78 10.77
N PHE A 42 -12.25 -23.30 12.02
CA PHE A 42 -13.34 -23.22 12.99
C PHE A 42 -13.14 -22.00 13.90
N GLY A 43 -13.94 -20.96 13.70
CA GLY A 43 -14.28 -19.95 14.70
C GLY A 43 -15.72 -20.16 15.14
#